data_AF-A0A7C5VUS4-F1
#
_entry.id   AF-A0A7C5VUS4-F1
#
_cell.length_a   1.000
_cell.length_b   1.000
_cell.length_c   1.000
_cell.angle_alpha   90.00
_cell.angle_beta   90.00
_cell.angle_gamma   90.00
#
_symmetry.space_group_name_H-M   'P 1'
#
loop_
_entity.id
_entity.type
_entity.pdbx_description
1 polymer ?
#
loop_
_entity_poly.entity_id
_entity_poly.type
_entity_poly.pdbx_seq_one_letter_code
_entity_poly.pdbx_strand_id
1 'polypeptide(L)'
;MRSWEDLNEPVEKYMATDFLMVEADATVREVAVNMKSHGHTSVLVAKGGQPIGIVTERDILYRVVAEGRDPNNTKVGEIMSSPLITIGPNARLSEAIAMMASRQVRRLVVVRGRKVLGVLTLMALVGGVTTRTSILPEVERGAVSCPYCGARFKTPQELSKHIDNVHIGAEILSRRSMEW
;
A
#
# COMPACT_ATOMS: atom_id res chain seq x y z
N MET A 1 -18.03 10.46 8.35
CA MET A 1 -18.89 9.40 7.78
C MET A 1 -19.72 10.05 6.70
N ARG A 2 -19.63 9.60 5.44
CA ARG A 2 -20.38 10.21 4.33
C ARG A 2 -21.89 10.03 4.52
N SER A 3 -22.68 11.03 4.12
CA SER A 3 -24.13 11.01 4.23
C SER A 3 -24.71 10.03 3.21
N TRP A 4 -25.82 9.36 3.53
CA TRP A 4 -26.54 8.49 2.60
C TRP A 4 -27.03 9.23 1.33
N GLU A 5 -27.10 10.56 1.40
CA GLU A 5 -27.43 11.45 0.28
C GLU A 5 -26.40 11.38 -0.87
N ASP A 6 -25.14 11.07 -0.56
CA ASP A 6 -24.04 11.00 -1.52
C ASP A 6 -24.22 9.86 -2.55
N LEU A 7 -25.04 8.85 -2.25
CA LEU A 7 -25.23 7.68 -3.10
C LEU A 7 -25.86 8.00 -4.47
N ASN A 8 -26.53 9.15 -4.59
CA ASN A 8 -27.11 9.63 -5.85
C ASN A 8 -26.20 10.61 -6.61
N GLU A 9 -25.05 10.99 -6.05
CA GLU A 9 -24.10 11.87 -6.72
C GLU A 9 -23.34 11.17 -7.85
N PRO A 10 -22.87 11.94 -8.85
CA PRO A 10 -22.15 11.39 -9.98
C PRO A 10 -20.74 10.91 -9.59
N VAL A 11 -20.33 9.80 -10.18
CA VAL A 11 -19.00 9.18 -9.99
C VAL A 11 -17.84 10.14 -10.26
N GLU A 12 -17.97 11.04 -11.22
CA GLU A 12 -16.88 11.96 -11.60
C GLU A 12 -16.42 12.88 -10.44
N LYS A 13 -17.29 13.15 -9.46
CA LYS A 13 -16.93 13.94 -8.26
C LYS A 13 -15.94 13.21 -7.33
N TYR A 14 -15.84 11.89 -7.45
CA TYR A 14 -15.12 11.01 -6.52
C TYR A 14 -13.97 10.24 -7.15
N MET A 15 -13.77 10.37 -8.45
CA MET A 15 -12.67 9.71 -9.16
C MET A 15 -11.34 10.40 -8.89
N ALA A 16 -10.25 9.63 -8.87
CA ALA A 16 -8.92 10.16 -9.00
C ALA A 16 -8.62 10.46 -10.48
N THR A 17 -8.25 11.69 -10.78
CA THR A 17 -7.81 12.12 -12.12
C THR A 17 -6.31 11.88 -12.33
N ASP A 18 -5.56 11.70 -11.24
CA ASP A 18 -4.17 11.28 -11.27
C ASP A 18 -4.07 9.76 -11.32
N PHE A 19 -3.72 9.23 -12.50
CA PHE A 19 -3.56 7.81 -12.76
C PHE A 19 -2.43 7.58 -13.75
N LEU A 20 -1.78 6.42 -13.63
CA LEU A 20 -0.77 5.97 -14.58
C LEU A 20 -1.39 5.11 -15.68
N MET A 21 -0.91 5.31 -16.89
CA MET A 21 -1.18 4.47 -18.05
C MET A 21 0.16 4.06 -18.68
N VAL A 22 0.27 2.79 -19.06
CA VAL A 22 1.46 2.21 -19.67
C VAL A 22 1.06 1.32 -20.85
N GLU A 23 1.97 1.12 -21.80
CA GLU A 23 1.74 0.17 -22.90
C GLU A 23 1.86 -1.28 -22.41
N ALA A 24 1.15 -2.18 -23.09
CA ALA A 24 1.04 -3.59 -22.72
C ALA A 24 2.37 -4.36 -22.77
N ASP A 25 3.36 -3.85 -23.48
CA ASP A 25 4.71 -4.39 -23.61
C ASP A 25 5.71 -3.84 -22.58
N ALA A 26 5.26 -2.94 -21.68
CA ALA A 26 6.04 -2.55 -20.51
C ALA A 26 6.28 -3.76 -19.60
N THR A 27 7.46 -3.79 -18.97
CA THR A 27 7.81 -4.87 -18.04
C THR A 27 7.13 -4.67 -16.68
N VAL A 28 6.92 -5.76 -15.95
CA VAL A 28 6.39 -5.69 -14.58
C VAL A 28 7.30 -4.84 -13.68
N ARG A 29 8.63 -4.94 -13.85
CA ARG A 29 9.58 -4.12 -13.08
C ARG A 29 9.39 -2.62 -13.31
N GLU A 30 9.30 -2.18 -14.56
CA GLU A 30 9.08 -0.76 -14.89
C GLU A 30 7.76 -0.27 -14.27
N VAL A 31 6.70 -1.05 -14.39
CA VAL A 31 5.40 -0.72 -13.81
C VAL A 31 5.45 -0.66 -12.29
N ALA A 32 6.13 -1.59 -11.63
CA ALA A 32 6.31 -1.58 -10.17
C ALA A 32 7.11 -0.36 -9.70
N VAL A 33 8.16 0.03 -10.43
CA VAL A 33 8.93 1.25 -10.16
C VAL A 33 8.03 2.48 -10.30
N ASN A 34 7.24 2.57 -11.36
CA ASN A 34 6.31 3.68 -11.57
C ASN A 34 5.22 3.76 -10.49
N MET A 35 4.64 2.62 -10.10
CA MET A 35 3.70 2.52 -8.98
C MET A 35 4.32 3.05 -7.68
N LYS A 36 5.55 2.64 -7.35
CA LYS A 36 6.28 3.09 -6.16
C LYS A 36 6.53 4.60 -6.19
N SER A 37 7.10 5.11 -7.28
CA SER A 37 7.54 6.51 -7.39
C SER A 37 6.39 7.51 -7.31
N HIS A 38 5.21 7.13 -7.82
CA HIS A 38 4.03 8.00 -7.86
C HIS A 38 2.97 7.61 -6.81
N GLY A 39 3.23 6.54 -6.05
CA GLY A 39 2.33 6.08 -4.99
C GLY A 39 1.01 5.46 -5.48
N HIS A 40 0.90 5.02 -6.73
CA HIS A 40 -0.31 4.36 -7.23
C HIS A 40 -0.31 2.86 -6.94
N THR A 41 -1.48 2.32 -6.63
CA THR A 41 -1.68 0.87 -6.35
C THR A 41 -2.22 0.10 -7.55
N SER A 42 -2.40 0.79 -8.69
CA SER A 42 -2.90 0.24 -9.94
C SER A 42 -2.50 1.10 -11.12
N VAL A 43 -2.33 0.49 -12.29
CA VAL A 43 -1.94 1.13 -13.54
C VAL A 43 -2.87 0.64 -14.65
N LEU A 44 -3.32 1.56 -15.51
CA LEU A 44 -4.06 1.23 -16.71
C LEU A 44 -3.10 0.72 -17.78
N VAL A 45 -3.47 -0.38 -18.43
CA VAL A 45 -2.69 -0.96 -19.52
C VAL A 45 -3.35 -0.58 -20.83
N ALA A 46 -2.57 -0.01 -21.73
CA ALA A 46 -3.00 0.42 -23.06
C ALA A 46 -2.32 -0.39 -24.17
N LYS A 47 -2.93 -0.38 -25.34
CA LYS A 47 -2.33 -0.84 -26.58
C LYS A 47 -2.58 0.20 -27.67
N GLY A 48 -1.52 0.83 -28.15
CA GLY A 48 -1.64 1.93 -29.10
C GLY A 48 -2.43 3.11 -28.53
N GLY A 49 -2.21 3.41 -27.25
CA GLY A 49 -2.90 4.49 -26.53
C GLY A 49 -4.38 4.24 -26.20
N GLN A 50 -4.95 3.08 -26.56
CA GLN A 50 -6.29 2.69 -26.13
C GLN A 50 -6.21 1.85 -24.86
N PRO A 51 -6.95 2.20 -23.79
CA PRO A 51 -6.95 1.44 -22.55
C PRO A 51 -7.64 0.08 -22.77
N ILE A 52 -6.96 -1.01 -22.45
CA ILE A 52 -7.44 -2.39 -22.66
C ILE A 52 -7.49 -3.23 -21.39
N GLY A 53 -6.73 -2.87 -20.35
CA GLY A 53 -6.65 -3.63 -19.11
C GLY A 53 -6.24 -2.79 -17.91
N ILE A 54 -6.15 -3.44 -16.75
CA ILE A 54 -5.62 -2.86 -15.52
C ILE A 54 -4.74 -3.88 -14.81
N VAL A 55 -3.65 -3.41 -14.21
CA VAL A 55 -2.78 -4.18 -13.32
C VAL A 55 -2.78 -3.53 -11.95
N THR A 56 -2.85 -4.32 -10.90
CA THR A 56 -2.79 -3.88 -9.50
C THR A 56 -1.62 -4.53 -8.78
N GLU A 57 -1.24 -4.01 -7.61
CA GLU A 57 -0.22 -4.64 -6.74
C GLU A 57 -0.54 -6.13 -6.45
N ARG A 58 -1.84 -6.44 -6.32
CA ARG A 58 -2.31 -7.82 -6.11
C ARG A 58 -1.99 -8.72 -7.31
N ASP A 59 -2.13 -8.20 -8.53
CA ASP A 59 -1.82 -8.96 -9.74
C ASP A 59 -0.33 -9.23 -9.85
N ILE A 60 0.53 -8.25 -9.54
CA ILE A 60 1.98 -8.43 -9.49
C ILE A 60 2.36 -9.49 -8.45
N LEU A 61 1.78 -9.42 -7.26
CA LEU A 61 2.06 -10.37 -6.19
C LEU A 61 1.69 -11.81 -6.59
N TYR A 62 0.47 -12.03 -7.08
CA TYR A 62 -0.01 -13.39 -7.34
C TYR A 62 0.42 -13.95 -8.69
N ARG A 63 0.47 -13.14 -9.74
CA ARG A 63 0.73 -13.60 -11.11
C ARG A 63 2.19 -13.48 -11.56
N VAL A 64 3.07 -12.96 -10.70
CA VAL A 64 4.50 -12.82 -11.00
C VAL A 64 5.33 -13.38 -9.86
N VAL A 65 5.19 -12.80 -8.67
CA VAL A 65 6.02 -13.20 -7.51
C VAL A 65 5.68 -14.62 -7.07
N ALA A 66 4.41 -14.92 -6.81
CA ALA A 66 3.99 -16.24 -6.36
C ALA A 66 4.21 -17.35 -7.42
N GLU A 67 4.21 -16.98 -8.70
CA GLU A 67 4.48 -17.89 -9.82
C GLU A 67 5.98 -18.01 -10.16
N GLY A 68 6.86 -17.25 -9.49
CA GLY A 68 8.31 -17.29 -9.75
C GLY A 68 8.72 -16.73 -11.12
N ARG A 69 7.90 -15.86 -11.73
CA ARG A 69 8.19 -15.25 -13.03
C ARG A 69 9.19 -14.11 -12.87
N ASP A 70 10.07 -13.93 -13.86
CA ASP A 70 11.01 -12.82 -13.89
C ASP A 70 10.29 -11.49 -14.24
N PRO A 71 10.27 -10.50 -13.33
CA PRO A 71 9.61 -9.21 -13.56
C PRO A 71 10.31 -8.34 -14.62
N ASN A 72 11.56 -8.63 -14.99
CA ASN A 72 12.26 -7.92 -16.05
C ASN A 72 11.82 -8.37 -17.45
N ASN A 73 11.32 -9.60 -17.57
CA ASN A 73 10.93 -10.19 -18.85
C ASN A 73 9.41 -10.32 -19.01
N THR A 74 8.67 -10.43 -17.90
CA THR A 74 7.21 -10.51 -17.92
C THR A 74 6.59 -9.17 -18.32
N LYS A 75 5.72 -9.18 -19.33
CA LYS A 75 4.99 -7.99 -19.79
C LYS A 75 3.70 -7.80 -19.02
N VAL A 76 3.33 -6.54 -18.79
CA VAL A 76 2.10 -6.23 -18.05
C VAL A 76 0.83 -6.63 -18.78
N GLY A 77 0.85 -6.69 -20.11
CA GLY A 77 -0.24 -7.24 -20.92
C GLY A 77 -0.54 -8.71 -20.64
N GLU A 78 0.44 -9.48 -20.13
CA GLU A 78 0.26 -10.90 -19.79
C GLU A 78 -0.41 -11.11 -18.44
N ILE A 79 -0.31 -10.13 -17.54
CA ILE A 79 -0.82 -10.24 -16.16
C ILE A 79 -2.01 -9.31 -15.88
N MET A 80 -2.38 -8.44 -16.83
CA MET A 80 -3.50 -7.53 -16.66
C MET A 80 -4.83 -8.27 -16.56
N SER A 81 -5.78 -7.65 -15.88
CA SER A 81 -7.18 -8.03 -16.00
C SER A 81 -7.78 -7.29 -17.18
N SER A 82 -8.43 -8.03 -18.08
CA SER A 82 -9.13 -7.52 -19.27
C SER A 82 -10.43 -8.30 -19.49
N PRO A 83 -11.46 -7.71 -20.12
CA PRO A 83 -11.53 -6.31 -20.54
C PRO A 83 -11.62 -5.34 -19.35
N LEU A 84 -11.29 -4.07 -19.60
CA LEU A 84 -11.47 -3.01 -18.59
C LEU A 84 -12.94 -2.88 -18.18
N ILE A 85 -13.17 -2.83 -16.87
CA ILE A 85 -14.49 -2.54 -16.33
C ILE A 85 -14.61 -1.02 -16.19
N THR A 86 -15.51 -0.46 -17.01
CA THR A 86 -15.68 0.99 -17.14
C THR A 86 -17.04 1.45 -16.65
N ILE A 87 -17.11 2.72 -16.25
CA ILE A 87 -18.36 3.38 -15.86
C ILE A 87 -18.41 4.81 -16.42
N GLY A 88 -19.61 5.31 -16.73
CA GLY A 88 -19.80 6.67 -17.19
C GLY A 88 -19.64 7.70 -16.05
N PRO A 89 -19.19 8.94 -16.34
CA PRO A 89 -18.96 9.96 -15.31
C PRO A 89 -20.23 10.37 -14.54
N ASN A 90 -21.38 10.30 -15.20
CA ASN A 90 -22.69 10.71 -14.66
C ASN A 90 -23.42 9.56 -13.94
N ALA A 91 -22.83 8.35 -13.92
CA ALA A 91 -23.40 7.24 -13.18
C ALA A 91 -23.41 7.55 -11.68
N ARG A 92 -24.41 7.03 -10.97
CA ARG A 92 -24.55 7.25 -9.53
C ARG A 92 -23.52 6.43 -8.76
N LEU A 93 -23.11 6.92 -7.59
CA LEU A 93 -22.25 6.15 -6.68
C LEU A 93 -22.84 4.78 -6.31
N SER A 94 -24.17 4.70 -6.11
CA SER A 94 -24.85 3.43 -5.85
C SER A 94 -24.68 2.40 -6.98
N GLU A 95 -24.77 2.85 -8.23
CA GLU A 95 -24.53 2.01 -9.42
C GLU A 95 -23.07 1.53 -9.48
N ALA A 96 -22.12 2.42 -9.16
CA ALA A 96 -20.71 2.08 -9.10
C ALA A 96 -20.42 1.01 -8.02
N ILE A 97 -20.99 1.14 -6.83
CA ILE A 97 -20.86 0.16 -5.74
C ILE A 97 -21.45 -1.18 -6.13
N ALA A 98 -22.66 -1.19 -6.71
CA ALA A 98 -23.31 -2.39 -7.18
C ALA A 98 -22.49 -3.09 -8.29
N MET A 99 -21.92 -2.31 -9.21
CA MET A 99 -21.03 -2.82 -10.26
C MET A 99 -19.75 -3.42 -9.66
N MET A 100 -19.11 -2.74 -8.71
CA MET A 100 -17.93 -3.25 -8.00
C MET A 100 -18.24 -4.58 -7.29
N ALA A 101 -19.37 -4.67 -6.57
CA ALA A 101 -19.78 -5.88 -5.87
C ALA A 101 -20.07 -7.04 -6.82
N SER A 102 -20.89 -6.82 -7.86
CA SER A 102 -21.28 -7.85 -8.82
C SER A 102 -20.10 -8.37 -9.65
N ARG A 103 -19.15 -7.49 -9.98
CA ARG A 103 -17.95 -7.85 -10.75
C ARG A 103 -16.76 -8.26 -9.87
N GLN A 104 -16.92 -8.22 -8.55
CA GLN A 104 -15.88 -8.49 -7.56
C GLN A 104 -14.60 -7.65 -7.77
N VAL A 105 -14.76 -6.40 -8.21
CA VAL A 105 -13.66 -5.45 -8.40
C VAL A 105 -13.74 -4.31 -7.40
N ARG A 106 -12.59 -3.71 -7.08
CA ARG A 106 -12.49 -2.57 -6.15
C ARG A 106 -12.22 -1.25 -6.84
N ARG A 107 -12.16 -1.27 -8.18
CA ARG A 107 -11.80 -0.14 -9.01
C ARG A 107 -12.64 -0.16 -10.28
N LEU A 108 -13.10 1.00 -10.72
CA LEU A 108 -13.78 1.20 -12.00
C LEU A 108 -13.07 2.31 -12.75
N VAL A 109 -12.91 2.16 -14.06
CA VAL A 109 -12.34 3.21 -14.90
C VAL A 109 -13.45 4.11 -15.40
N VAL A 110 -13.34 5.40 -15.13
CA VAL A 110 -14.35 6.39 -15.52
C VAL A 110 -14.04 6.86 -16.93
N VAL A 111 -14.98 6.68 -17.85
CA VAL A 111 -14.78 6.97 -19.28
C VAL A 111 -15.91 7.81 -19.87
N ARG A 112 -15.56 8.70 -20.80
CA ARG A 112 -16.53 9.39 -21.68
C ARG A 112 -16.20 9.01 -23.12
N GLY A 113 -16.98 8.10 -23.68
CA GLY A 113 -16.62 7.43 -24.94
C GLY A 113 -15.32 6.64 -24.79
N ARG A 114 -14.32 6.93 -25.62
CA ARG A 114 -12.98 6.30 -25.56
C ARG A 114 -12.00 7.02 -24.63
N LYS A 115 -12.37 8.18 -24.07
CA LYS A 115 -11.48 8.97 -23.22
C LYS A 115 -11.59 8.52 -21.77
N VAL A 116 -10.46 8.15 -21.18
CA VAL A 116 -10.34 7.95 -19.72
C VAL A 116 -10.35 9.30 -19.03
N LEU A 117 -11.21 9.45 -18.03
CA LEU A 117 -11.31 10.65 -17.20
C LEU A 117 -10.68 10.45 -15.82
N GLY A 118 -10.69 9.22 -15.30
CA GLY A 118 -10.13 8.91 -14.00
C GLY A 118 -10.38 7.47 -13.57
N VAL A 119 -10.00 7.16 -12.34
CA VAL A 119 -10.23 5.87 -11.69
C VAL A 119 -11.00 6.08 -10.40
N LEU A 120 -12.14 5.39 -10.26
CA LEU A 120 -12.90 5.34 -9.01
C LEU A 120 -12.46 4.11 -8.22
N THR A 121 -12.15 4.27 -6.94
CA THR A 121 -11.78 3.16 -6.04
C THR A 121 -12.79 3.02 -4.91
N LEU A 122 -12.99 1.79 -4.41
CA LEU A 122 -13.84 1.55 -3.24
C LEU A 122 -13.38 2.37 -2.02
N MET A 123 -12.07 2.57 -1.84
CA MET A 123 -11.53 3.40 -0.76
C MET A 123 -11.96 4.88 -0.87
N ALA A 124 -12.03 5.41 -2.10
CA ALA A 124 -12.51 6.77 -2.33
C ALA A 124 -13.99 6.94 -1.95
N LEU A 125 -14.79 5.87 -2.00
CA LEU A 125 -16.22 5.88 -1.66
C LEU A 125 -16.48 5.80 -0.16
N VAL A 126 -15.69 5.02 0.58
CA VAL A 126 -15.83 4.84 2.04
C VAL A 126 -15.36 6.08 2.83
N GLY A 127 -14.83 7.10 2.14
CA GLY A 127 -14.47 8.37 2.75
C GLY A 127 -13.00 8.49 3.15
N GLY A 128 -12.11 7.70 2.54
CA GLY A 128 -10.67 7.92 2.57
C GLY A 128 -10.10 8.10 3.97
N VAL A 129 -9.73 7.00 4.64
CA VAL A 129 -8.53 7.07 5.47
C VAL A 129 -7.35 7.19 4.49
N THR A 130 -7.17 8.37 3.92
CA THR A 130 -6.01 8.75 3.08
C THR A 130 -4.87 9.26 3.93
N THR A 131 -4.88 9.00 5.24
CA THR A 131 -3.64 8.95 5.98
C THR A 131 -2.94 7.64 5.60
N ARG A 132 -2.01 7.74 4.65
CA ARG A 132 -0.83 6.85 4.63
C ARG A 132 -0.02 6.92 5.94
N THR A 133 -0.47 7.68 6.93
CA THR A 133 -0.20 7.38 8.33
C THR A 133 -1.21 6.32 8.80
N SER A 134 -1.07 5.10 8.29
CA SER A 134 -1.06 4.03 9.26
C SER A 134 0.10 4.39 10.19
N ILE A 135 -0.19 5.04 11.31
CA ILE A 135 0.61 4.85 12.51
C ILE A 135 0.42 3.36 12.82
N LEU A 136 1.09 2.51 12.04
CA LEU A 136 1.55 1.26 12.59
C LEU A 136 2.41 1.75 13.75
N PRO A 137 2.12 1.38 15.01
CA PRO A 137 3.15 1.55 16.02
C PRO A 137 4.38 0.90 15.40
N GLU A 138 5.46 1.68 15.26
CA GLU A 138 6.75 1.09 14.96
C GLU A 138 6.86 -0.08 15.92
N VAL A 139 6.83 -1.30 15.40
CA VAL A 139 7.20 -2.46 16.21
C VAL A 139 8.64 -2.12 16.59
N GLU A 140 8.84 -1.63 17.80
CA GLU A 140 10.15 -1.26 18.33
C GLU A 140 11.01 -2.51 18.22
N ARG A 141 11.74 -2.63 17.11
CA ARG A 141 12.78 -3.63 16.97
C ARG A 141 13.84 -3.23 17.98
N GLY A 142 13.99 -4.02 19.03
CA GLY A 142 15.17 -3.95 19.89
C GLY A 142 14.96 -3.43 21.30
N ALA A 143 13.75 -3.50 21.87
CA ALA A 143 13.64 -3.40 23.33
C ALA A 143 14.28 -4.63 23.98
N VAL A 144 15.52 -4.53 24.44
CA VAL A 144 16.19 -5.56 25.25
C VAL A 144 15.91 -5.26 26.71
N SER A 145 15.45 -6.24 27.47
CA SER A 145 15.16 -6.08 28.89
C SER A 145 16.32 -6.56 29.76
N CYS A 146 16.59 -5.83 30.83
CA CYS A 146 17.52 -6.27 31.86
C CYS A 146 16.99 -7.52 32.56
N PRO A 147 17.78 -8.61 32.65
CA PRO A 147 17.34 -9.85 33.28
C PRO A 147 17.20 -9.74 34.80
N TYR A 148 17.80 -8.72 35.43
CA TYR A 148 17.80 -8.55 36.89
C TYR A 148 16.60 -7.75 37.41
N CYS A 149 16.19 -6.70 36.68
CA CYS A 149 15.12 -5.80 37.14
C CYS A 149 13.99 -5.57 36.12
N GLY A 150 14.11 -6.11 34.90
CA GLY A 150 13.10 -5.95 33.85
C GLY A 150 13.07 -4.58 33.16
N ALA A 151 13.97 -3.65 33.51
CA ALA A 151 14.11 -2.37 32.82
C ALA A 151 14.38 -2.57 31.32
N ARG A 152 13.75 -1.76 30.45
CA ARG A 152 13.83 -1.88 28.99
C ARG A 152 14.77 -0.84 28.39
N PHE A 153 15.57 -1.25 27.41
CA PHE A 153 16.57 -0.43 26.74
C PHE A 153 16.44 -0.53 25.23
N LYS A 154 16.82 0.53 24.52
CA LYS A 154 16.70 0.59 23.04
C LYS A 154 17.84 -0.13 22.34
N THR A 155 18.99 -0.28 23.02
CA THR A 155 20.18 -0.95 22.46
C THR A 155 20.84 -1.88 23.49
N PRO A 156 21.54 -2.94 23.05
CA PRO A 156 22.35 -3.78 23.95
C PRO A 156 23.42 -3.01 24.74
N GLN A 157 23.97 -1.92 24.18
CA GLN A 157 24.99 -1.08 24.83
C GLN A 157 24.41 -0.31 26.03
N GLU A 158 23.20 0.22 25.90
CA GLU A 158 22.47 0.85 27.02
C GLU A 158 22.17 -0.16 28.13
N LEU A 159 21.75 -1.37 27.73
CA LEU A 159 21.53 -2.45 28.68
C LEU A 159 22.84 -2.84 29.42
N SER A 160 23.96 -3.00 28.70
CA SER A 160 25.25 -3.33 29.31
C SER A 160 25.64 -2.28 30.35
N LYS A 161 25.58 -0.99 30.01
CA LYS A 161 25.87 0.10 30.95
C LYS A 161 24.95 0.10 32.17
N HIS A 162 23.68 -0.24 31.99
CA HIS A 162 22.74 -0.36 33.10
C HIS A 162 23.12 -1.53 34.03
N ILE A 163 23.38 -2.72 33.47
CA ILE A 163 23.82 -3.87 34.25
C ILE A 163 25.12 -3.53 35.00
N ASP A 164 26.08 -2.93 34.30
CA ASP A 164 27.38 -2.57 34.84
C ASP A 164 27.28 -1.52 35.96
N ASN A 165 26.37 -0.55 35.89
CA ASN A 165 26.28 0.51 36.91
C ASN A 165 25.33 0.18 38.06
N VAL A 166 24.24 -0.54 37.78
CA VAL A 166 23.14 -0.76 38.74
C VAL A 166 23.25 -2.12 39.42
N HIS A 167 23.74 -3.13 38.71
CA HIS A 167 23.76 -4.51 39.20
C HIS A 167 25.19 -5.01 39.52
N ILE A 168 26.19 -4.67 38.71
CA ILE A 168 27.58 -5.15 38.90
C ILE A 168 28.43 -4.10 39.64
N GLY A 169 28.34 -2.83 39.26
CA GLY A 169 29.24 -1.75 39.70
C GLY A 169 28.93 -1.16 41.07
N ALA A 170 27.71 -1.36 41.57
CA ALA A 170 27.36 -0.98 42.94
C ALA A 170 28.02 -1.90 44.00
N GLU A 171 28.37 -3.14 43.63
CA GLU A 171 29.02 -4.10 44.55
C GLU A 171 30.55 -4.08 44.50
N ILE A 172 31.17 -3.60 43.41
CA ILE A 172 32.63 -3.54 43.31
C ILE A 172 33.23 -2.39 44.15
N LEU A 173 32.51 -1.27 44.28
CA LEU A 173 32.97 -0.13 45.09
C LEU A 173 32.63 -0.23 46.59
N SER A 174 31.79 -1.18 47.00
CA SER A 174 31.49 -1.43 48.43
C SER A 174 32.35 -2.54 49.06
N ARG A 175 33.17 -3.26 48.26
CA ARG A 175 34.05 -4.34 48.74
C ARG A 175 35.55 -4.09 48.61
N ARG A 176 35.99 -2.85 48.36
CA ARG A 176 37.42 -2.49 48.25
C ARG A 176 37.89 -1.41 49.23
N SER A 177 37.28 -1.36 50.42
CA SER A 177 37.67 -0.50 51.55
C SER A 177 37.97 -1.29 52.84
N MET A 178 38.52 -2.50 52.73
CA MET A 178 39.18 -3.21 53.83
C MET A 178 40.26 -4.12 53.25
N GLU A 179 41.39 -3.51 52.94
CA GLU A 179 42.73 -4.10 53.06
C GLU A 179 43.70 -2.91 53.00
N TRP A 180 44.61 -2.87 53.97
CA TRP A 180 45.47 -1.76 54.46
C TRP A 180 44.84 -0.83 55.50
#